data_AF-A0A1F9Z9B2-F1
#
_entry.id   AF-A0A1F9Z9B2-F1
#
_cell.length_a   1.000
_cell.length_b   1.000
_cell.length_c   1.000
_cell.angle_alpha   90.00
_cell.angle_beta   90.00
_cell.angle_gamma   90.00
#
_symmetry.space_group_name_H-M   'P 1'
#
loop_
_entity.id
_entity.type
_entity.pdbx_description
1 polymer ?
#
loop_
_entity_poly.entity_id
_entity_poly.type
_entity_poly.pdbx_seq_one_letter_code
_entity_poly.pdbx_strand_id
1 'polypeptide(L)'
;MAHGGGPPEGGTGTPRLASDRRRRAPPARARGGEILIEYSALIAGGVVFETWLLALVLLRIRRTWTRVVFAPLAIAYMLMGGAYVGVTEGFLTEGWSAAILASLIVAHPLTAILALSLIHGEHLPRRRPAGLLLLIPVPFLLLLAAGSGWSRADLYAPSPLGAFLAICLASAVAETVYVRMTSPLLATDAFWINAGLVALLVAGPIYSFELEALNFTEAAGSNVAAPFALLALALAAFHSEPFPAAYPRHGRRWSGEASVGEGLAFVFDETKPKYASAISRLEASKGRPVLVLSRSAEPPRLTEGRPLEVSLIPDRHAGLRTLGTAAEFLMRRPGGLVVLEGFADVVAIAGWPRASDLLLRLRQLVADSDGTLLVSTSRLTEGERDELRSLKLPWWVLPDPGSEAEAILVRHFGTGAGRLLDGFAHAHALRREDLSTVHVEALVHFLHRALGDLGRGTGDARAVEGLRAQVERAARDLRSFAGRHPAELSAGGWPSQEDPRPEEQLLVRASEYWKGKEMEELFAAAQGLAERGSLHELARAVFVEHLGDAGESVFRSEIAKLGKRPEDLLARDLARLADRAAVDLSVMADVVDLAPEKDRIRRQIESLRRGLASLAGDDA
;
A
#
# COMPACT_ATOMS: atom_id res chain seq x y z
N MET A 1 -54.02 -23.21 92.69
CA MET A 1 -53.66 -24.64 92.86
C MET A 1 -52.15 -24.71 93.01
N ALA A 2 -51.72 -25.29 94.14
CA ALA A 2 -50.35 -25.62 94.57
C ALA A 2 -49.63 -26.54 93.56
N HIS A 3 -48.32 -26.81 93.54
CA HIS A 3 -47.13 -26.65 94.40
C HIS A 3 -45.90 -26.65 93.46
N GLY A 4 -44.76 -26.00 93.78
CA GLY A 4 -43.58 -26.63 94.42
C GLY A 4 -42.77 -27.48 93.42
N GLY A 5 -41.46 -27.34 93.21
CA GLY A 5 -40.38 -26.96 94.11
C GLY A 5 -39.03 -27.09 93.37
N GLY A 6 -38.02 -26.37 93.86
CA GLY A 6 -36.62 -26.59 93.49
C GLY A 6 -35.93 -27.60 94.42
N PRO A 7 -34.58 -27.63 94.46
CA PRO A 7 -33.71 -28.65 93.85
C PRO A 7 -33.02 -29.57 94.88
N PRO A 8 -32.03 -30.40 94.48
CA PRO A 8 -30.67 -30.09 94.97
C PRO A 8 -29.48 -30.43 94.04
N GLU A 9 -28.46 -29.59 94.17
CA GLU A 9 -27.00 -29.81 94.30
C GLU A 9 -26.27 -31.05 93.73
N GLY A 10 -25.11 -30.78 93.10
CA GLY A 10 -23.84 -31.45 93.47
C GLY A 10 -22.97 -32.05 92.36
N GLY A 11 -21.73 -31.54 92.19
CA GLY A 11 -20.61 -32.28 91.56
C GLY A 11 -19.84 -31.56 90.44
N THR A 12 -19.02 -30.54 90.76
CA THR A 12 -17.53 -30.56 90.78
C THR A 12 -16.79 -30.58 89.43
N GLY A 13 -16.13 -29.44 89.13
CA GLY A 13 -15.12 -29.28 88.08
C GLY A 13 -14.59 -27.83 87.98
N THR A 14 -13.71 -27.43 88.91
CA THR A 14 -12.92 -26.17 88.93
C THR A 14 -11.88 -26.08 87.79
N PRO A 15 -11.11 -24.99 87.60
CA PRO A 15 -11.41 -23.55 87.66
C PRO A 15 -10.82 -22.80 86.42
N ARG A 16 -11.35 -21.65 85.97
CA ARG A 16 -10.56 -20.72 85.13
C ARG A 16 -10.84 -19.24 85.42
N LEU A 17 -9.93 -18.69 86.22
CA LEU A 17 -9.28 -17.38 86.13
C LEU A 17 -9.84 -16.39 85.08
N ALA A 18 -10.30 -15.26 85.59
CA ALA A 18 -10.38 -14.01 84.85
C ALA A 18 -9.00 -13.60 84.31
N SER A 19 -8.92 -13.34 83.00
CA SER A 19 -7.94 -12.41 82.44
C SER A 19 -8.46 -11.88 81.10
N ASP A 20 -9.03 -10.69 81.18
CA ASP A 20 -8.68 -9.54 80.34
C ASP A 20 -8.01 -9.90 78.98
N ARG A 21 -8.84 -10.19 77.97
CA ARG A 21 -8.45 -10.05 76.56
C ARG A 21 -9.35 -9.02 75.92
N ARG A 22 -8.90 -7.76 75.99
CA ARG A 22 -9.20 -6.72 75.00
C ARG A 22 -9.10 -7.32 73.59
N ARG A 23 -10.24 -7.70 73.01
CA ARG A 23 -10.34 -7.83 71.55
C ARG A 23 -10.23 -6.41 71.01
N ARG A 24 -9.02 -6.04 70.58
CA ARG A 24 -8.81 -4.91 69.68
C ARG A 24 -9.72 -5.12 68.48
N ALA A 25 -10.74 -4.28 68.34
CA ALA A 25 -11.40 -4.08 67.07
C ALA A 25 -10.33 -3.72 66.01
N PRO A 26 -10.43 -4.21 64.76
CA PRO A 26 -9.55 -3.73 63.72
C PRO A 26 -9.76 -2.22 63.55
N PRO A 27 -8.70 -1.43 63.26
CA PRO A 27 -8.85 -0.01 63.01
C PRO A 27 -9.52 0.19 61.65
N ALA A 28 -10.85 0.21 61.64
CA ALA A 28 -11.66 0.59 60.49
C ALA A 28 -12.00 2.08 60.62
N ARG A 29 -11.22 2.96 59.96
CA ARG A 29 -11.66 4.27 59.43
C ARG A 29 -10.55 5.15 58.84
N ALA A 30 -9.27 4.85 59.05
CA ALA A 30 -8.18 5.67 58.47
C ALA A 30 -7.74 5.27 57.05
N ARG A 31 -7.93 4.00 56.64
CA ARG A 31 -7.48 3.50 55.32
C ARG A 31 -8.39 3.88 54.14
N GLY A 32 -9.64 4.28 54.38
CA GLY A 32 -10.59 4.60 53.31
C GLY A 32 -10.21 5.87 52.53
N GLY A 33 -9.63 6.87 53.21
CA GLY A 33 -9.19 8.13 52.59
C GLY A 33 -7.92 7.99 51.76
N GLU A 34 -6.91 7.24 52.25
CA GLU A 34 -5.66 7.00 51.50
C GLU A 34 -5.91 6.20 50.21
N ILE A 35 -6.79 5.18 50.25
CA ILE A 35 -7.15 4.37 49.08
C ILE A 35 -7.92 5.19 48.03
N LEU A 36 -8.79 6.12 48.47
CA LEU A 36 -9.54 6.98 47.55
C LEU A 36 -8.63 7.95 46.77
N ILE A 37 -7.61 8.49 47.45
CA ILE A 37 -6.61 9.43 46.87
C ILE A 37 -5.69 8.70 45.86
N GLU A 38 -5.30 7.45 46.15
CA GLU A 38 -4.51 6.66 45.20
C GLU A 38 -5.33 6.26 43.95
N TYR A 39 -6.61 5.96 44.13
CA TYR A 39 -7.52 5.59 43.04
C TYR A 39 -7.90 6.78 42.15
N SER A 40 -8.14 7.95 42.73
CA SER A 40 -8.39 9.19 41.96
C SER A 40 -7.14 9.62 41.18
N ALA A 41 -5.94 9.49 41.75
CA ALA A 41 -4.68 9.74 41.06
C ALA A 41 -4.46 8.81 39.86
N LEU A 42 -4.81 7.52 40.00
CA LEU A 42 -4.75 6.55 38.91
C LEU A 42 -5.67 6.96 37.74
N ILE A 43 -6.92 7.34 38.04
CA ILE A 43 -7.90 7.77 37.02
C ILE A 43 -7.47 9.09 36.37
N ALA A 44 -6.93 10.04 37.15
CA ALA A 44 -6.38 11.28 36.61
C ALA A 44 -5.21 11.02 35.64
N GLY A 45 -4.31 10.09 36.00
CA GLY A 45 -3.25 9.62 35.10
C GLY A 45 -3.82 8.99 33.82
N GLY A 46 -4.91 8.23 33.93
CA GLY A 46 -5.67 7.71 32.80
C GLY A 46 -6.18 8.80 31.87
N VAL A 47 -6.83 9.85 32.39
CA VAL A 47 -7.35 10.98 31.59
C VAL A 47 -6.22 11.70 30.84
N VAL A 48 -5.06 11.90 31.48
CA VAL A 48 -3.88 12.49 30.81
C VAL A 48 -3.41 11.61 29.66
N PHE A 49 -3.36 10.29 29.86
CA PHE A 49 -3.00 9.33 28.82
C PHE A 49 -4.01 9.31 27.66
N GLU A 50 -5.31 9.35 27.95
CA GLU A 50 -6.37 9.44 26.94
C GLU A 50 -6.25 10.72 26.10
N THR A 51 -5.94 11.85 26.75
CA THR A 51 -5.70 13.13 26.07
C THR A 51 -4.51 13.03 25.10
N TRP A 52 -3.41 12.44 25.57
CA TRP A 52 -2.24 12.21 24.74
C TRP A 52 -2.55 11.28 23.55
N LEU A 53 -3.31 10.21 23.80
CA LEU A 53 -3.69 9.24 22.77
C LEU A 53 -4.64 9.86 21.73
N LEU A 54 -5.60 10.68 22.16
CA LEU A 54 -6.47 11.45 21.28
C LEU A 54 -5.65 12.37 20.37
N ALA A 55 -4.70 13.13 20.93
CA ALA A 55 -3.81 13.97 20.15
C ALA A 55 -2.99 13.15 19.15
N LEU A 56 -2.45 12.01 19.59
CA LEU A 56 -1.69 11.10 18.72
C LEU A 56 -2.52 10.60 17.53
N VAL A 57 -3.75 10.13 17.79
CA VAL A 57 -4.67 9.65 16.75
C VAL A 57 -5.04 10.76 15.77
N LEU A 58 -5.42 11.95 16.26
CA LEU A 58 -5.78 13.08 15.42
C LEU A 58 -4.61 13.54 14.52
N LEU A 59 -3.37 13.46 15.02
CA LEU A 59 -2.19 13.88 14.28
C LEU A 59 -1.68 12.81 13.30
N ARG A 60 -1.76 11.52 13.65
CA ARG A 60 -1.06 10.44 12.92
C ARG A 60 -1.94 9.57 12.04
N ILE A 61 -3.18 9.28 12.44
CA ILE A 61 -4.11 8.45 11.64
C ILE A 61 -4.70 9.33 10.56
N ARG A 62 -4.65 8.98 9.27
CA ARG A 62 -5.14 9.83 8.16
C ARG A 62 -6.62 9.62 7.86
N ARG A 63 -7.15 8.47 8.27
CA ARG A 63 -8.54 8.06 8.09
C ARG A 63 -9.51 8.99 8.80
N THR A 64 -10.37 9.63 8.02
CA THR A 64 -11.26 10.68 8.54
C THR A 64 -12.37 10.07 9.39
N TRP A 65 -12.94 8.93 8.97
CA TRP A 65 -14.01 8.29 9.73
C TRP A 65 -13.51 7.78 11.08
N THR A 66 -12.33 7.14 11.10
CA THR A 66 -11.71 6.68 12.35
C THR A 66 -11.50 7.84 13.33
N ARG A 67 -11.02 9.01 12.88
CA ARG A 67 -10.91 10.21 13.74
C ARG A 67 -12.27 10.67 14.26
N VAL A 68 -13.29 10.73 13.39
CA VAL A 68 -14.64 11.22 13.71
C VAL A 68 -15.33 10.35 14.75
N VAL A 69 -15.05 9.04 14.79
CA VAL A 69 -15.63 8.14 15.81
C VAL A 69 -14.74 8.03 17.05
N PHE A 70 -13.41 7.98 16.88
CA PHE A 70 -12.46 7.87 17.99
C PHE A 70 -12.45 9.11 18.88
N ALA A 71 -12.52 10.31 18.29
CA ALA A 71 -12.49 11.56 19.05
C ALA A 71 -13.64 11.71 20.06
N PRO A 72 -14.93 11.60 19.67
CA PRO A 72 -16.02 11.69 20.64
C PRO A 72 -16.00 10.53 21.64
N LEU A 73 -15.51 9.35 21.26
CA LEU A 73 -15.35 8.24 22.19
C LEU A 73 -14.31 8.54 23.28
N ALA A 74 -13.11 9.00 22.88
CA ALA A 74 -12.06 9.38 23.81
C ALA A 74 -12.51 10.55 24.71
N ILE A 75 -13.18 11.56 24.15
CA ILE A 75 -13.74 12.67 24.92
C ILE A 75 -14.78 12.17 25.93
N ALA A 76 -15.64 11.21 25.57
CA ALA A 76 -16.61 10.64 26.50
C ALA A 76 -15.93 9.95 27.69
N TYR A 77 -14.88 9.16 27.47
CA TYR A 77 -14.10 8.55 28.55
C TYR A 77 -13.32 9.56 29.38
N MET A 78 -12.75 10.59 28.76
CA MET A 78 -12.08 11.69 29.47
C MET A 78 -13.04 12.47 30.36
N LEU A 79 -14.25 12.78 29.87
CA LEU A 79 -15.29 13.45 30.65
C LEU A 79 -15.75 12.58 31.82
N MET A 80 -15.92 11.28 31.59
CA MET A 80 -16.27 10.31 32.62
C MET A 80 -15.20 10.25 33.73
N GLY A 81 -13.93 10.05 33.37
CA GLY A 81 -12.82 9.98 34.33
C GLY A 81 -12.55 11.31 35.03
N GLY A 82 -12.59 12.43 34.29
CA GLY A 82 -12.40 13.77 34.85
C GLY A 82 -13.52 14.20 35.80
N ALA A 83 -14.78 13.90 35.44
CA ALA A 83 -15.92 14.17 36.33
C ALA A 83 -15.88 13.27 37.57
N TYR A 84 -15.44 12.02 37.45
CA TYR A 84 -15.22 11.14 38.60
C TYR A 84 -14.21 11.75 39.58
N VAL A 85 -13.00 12.07 39.11
CA VAL A 85 -11.94 12.66 39.93
C VAL A 85 -12.39 13.99 40.55
N GLY A 86 -13.05 14.83 39.76
CA GLY A 86 -13.53 16.12 40.23
C GLY A 86 -14.58 16.00 41.34
N VAL A 87 -15.48 15.01 41.27
CA VAL A 87 -16.47 14.77 42.33
C VAL A 87 -15.81 14.14 43.57
N THR A 88 -14.90 13.17 43.41
CA THR A 88 -14.25 12.50 44.55
C THR A 88 -13.30 13.41 45.33
N GLU A 89 -12.61 14.32 44.65
CA GLU A 89 -11.71 15.30 45.27
C GLU A 89 -12.44 16.59 45.73
N GLY A 90 -13.76 16.67 45.52
CA GLY A 90 -14.58 17.80 45.96
C GLY A 90 -14.47 19.07 45.10
N PHE A 91 -13.88 18.99 43.90
CA PHE A 91 -13.82 20.09 42.93
C PHE A 91 -15.13 20.30 42.17
N LEU A 92 -15.94 19.26 42.01
CA LEU A 92 -17.22 19.26 41.29
C LEU A 92 -18.37 18.81 42.21
N THR A 93 -19.57 19.29 41.93
CA THR A 93 -20.78 18.92 42.68
C THR A 93 -21.35 17.57 42.21
N GLU A 94 -22.17 16.92 43.04
CA GLU A 94 -22.85 15.66 42.70
C GLU A 94 -23.75 15.73 41.44
N GLY A 95 -24.13 16.93 41.01
CA GLY A 95 -24.88 17.18 39.77
C GLY A 95 -24.16 16.71 38.49
N TRP A 96 -22.84 16.48 38.56
CA TRP A 96 -22.06 15.92 37.45
C TRP A 96 -22.27 14.40 37.26
N SER A 97 -22.97 13.72 38.18
CA SER A 97 -23.36 12.31 38.02
C SER A 97 -24.20 12.06 36.76
N ALA A 98 -25.07 13.00 36.39
CA ALA A 98 -25.85 12.93 35.15
C ALA A 98 -24.97 13.05 33.90
N ALA A 99 -23.91 13.86 33.96
CA ALA A 99 -22.94 13.99 32.86
C ALA A 99 -22.11 12.71 32.68
N ILE A 100 -21.71 12.05 33.78
CA ILE A 100 -21.04 10.74 33.76
C ILE A 100 -21.95 9.69 33.11
N LEU A 101 -23.20 9.61 33.53
CA LEU A 101 -24.19 8.69 32.96
C LEU A 101 -24.41 8.95 31.46
N ALA A 102 -24.57 10.22 31.07
CA ALA A 102 -24.72 10.61 29.67
C ALA A 102 -23.50 10.21 28.82
N SER A 103 -22.28 10.40 29.36
CA SER A 103 -21.04 10.04 28.68
C SER A 103 -20.94 8.52 28.43
N LEU A 104 -21.39 7.70 29.39
CA LEU A 104 -21.43 6.24 29.25
C LEU A 104 -22.47 5.77 28.24
N ILE A 105 -23.66 6.39 28.21
CA ILE A 105 -24.72 6.10 27.22
C ILE A 105 -24.21 6.34 25.80
N VAL A 106 -23.35 7.35 25.60
CA VAL A 106 -22.74 7.70 24.31
C VAL A 106 -21.52 6.82 24.00
N ALA A 107 -20.69 6.51 24.99
CA ALA A 107 -19.43 5.78 24.79
C ALA A 107 -19.65 4.35 24.29
N HIS A 108 -20.64 3.61 24.81
CA HIS A 108 -20.87 2.22 24.42
C HIS A 108 -21.23 2.02 22.93
N PRO A 109 -22.20 2.74 22.35
CA PRO A 109 -22.47 2.64 20.92
C PRO A 109 -21.31 3.17 20.06
N LEU A 110 -20.57 4.19 20.52
CA LEU A 110 -19.37 4.67 19.81
C LEU A 110 -18.25 3.63 19.81
N THR A 111 -18.03 2.90 20.92
CA THR A 111 -17.09 1.78 21.00
C THR A 111 -17.46 0.68 20.02
N ALA A 112 -18.75 0.32 19.95
CA ALA A 112 -19.22 -0.68 19.02
C ALA A 112 -19.04 -0.24 17.56
N ILE A 113 -19.41 0.99 17.22
CA ILE A 113 -19.24 1.55 15.88
C ILE A 113 -17.77 1.63 15.50
N LEU A 114 -16.89 2.04 16.42
CA LEU A 114 -15.46 2.09 16.20
C LEU A 114 -14.90 0.69 15.91
N ALA A 115 -15.21 -0.29 16.77
CA ALA A 115 -14.77 -1.68 16.59
C ALA A 115 -15.24 -2.26 15.24
N LEU A 116 -16.52 -2.06 14.90
CA LEU A 116 -17.07 -2.48 13.61
C LEU A 116 -16.41 -1.75 12.43
N SER A 117 -16.09 -0.46 12.57
CA SER A 117 -15.41 0.32 11.53
C SER A 117 -13.96 -0.12 11.31
N LEU A 118 -13.26 -0.56 12.36
CA LEU A 118 -11.91 -1.09 12.23
C LEU A 118 -11.88 -2.45 11.53
N ILE A 119 -12.96 -3.24 11.66
CA ILE A 119 -13.13 -4.54 11.01
C ILE A 119 -13.57 -4.40 9.54
N HIS A 120 -14.61 -3.60 9.29
CA HIS A 120 -15.26 -3.51 7.98
C HIS A 120 -14.76 -2.35 7.12
N GLY A 121 -13.90 -1.51 7.68
CA GLY A 121 -13.42 -0.28 7.07
C GLY A 121 -14.43 0.86 7.13
N GLU A 122 -14.04 2.00 6.55
CA GLU A 122 -14.81 3.24 6.58
C GLU A 122 -16.11 3.19 5.72
N HIS A 123 -16.35 2.09 5.00
CA HIS A 123 -17.60 1.85 4.27
C HIS A 123 -18.75 1.37 5.17
N LEU A 124 -18.53 1.21 6.49
CA LEU A 124 -19.54 0.81 7.47
C LEU A 124 -20.88 1.58 7.33
N PRO A 125 -20.93 2.92 7.18
CA PRO A 125 -22.20 3.65 7.03
C PRO A 125 -23.02 3.20 5.83
N ARG A 126 -22.36 2.79 4.75
CA ARG A 126 -23.00 2.40 3.49
C ARG A 126 -23.34 0.91 3.46
N ARG A 127 -22.42 0.06 3.95
CA ARG A 127 -22.53 -1.41 3.91
C ARG A 127 -23.39 -2.00 5.02
N ARG A 128 -23.26 -1.46 6.23
CA ARG A 128 -23.91 -1.95 7.43
C ARG A 128 -24.48 -0.77 8.20
N PRO A 129 -25.46 -0.03 7.64
CA PRO A 129 -26.12 1.07 8.35
C PRO A 129 -26.75 0.59 9.66
N ALA A 130 -27.05 -0.71 9.77
CA ALA A 130 -27.46 -1.36 11.01
C ALA A 130 -26.56 -1.05 12.21
N GLY A 131 -25.23 -0.94 12.02
CA GLY A 131 -24.31 -0.55 13.10
C GLY A 131 -24.53 0.88 13.58
N LEU A 132 -24.98 1.78 12.71
CA LEU A 132 -25.33 3.16 13.08
C LEU A 132 -26.69 3.24 13.78
N LEU A 133 -27.55 2.23 13.66
CA LEU A 133 -28.80 2.16 14.41
C LEU A 133 -28.55 2.11 15.93
N LEU A 134 -27.35 1.70 16.36
CA LEU A 134 -26.94 1.76 17.77
C LEU A 134 -26.94 3.19 18.33
N LEU A 135 -26.87 4.23 17.50
CA LEU A 135 -26.98 5.63 17.95
C LEU A 135 -28.43 6.11 18.11
N ILE A 136 -29.42 5.43 17.53
CA ILE A 136 -30.84 5.86 17.58
C ILE A 136 -31.40 5.87 19.01
N PRO A 137 -31.12 4.86 19.87
CA PRO A 137 -31.64 4.86 21.24
C PRO A 137 -31.00 5.92 22.15
N VAL A 138 -29.82 6.45 21.80
CA VAL A 138 -29.05 7.40 22.62
C VAL A 138 -29.85 8.63 23.06
N PRO A 139 -30.46 9.45 22.16
CA PRO A 139 -31.23 10.62 22.57
C PRO A 139 -32.42 10.26 23.47
N PHE A 140 -33.08 9.14 23.21
CA PHE A 140 -34.20 8.68 24.02
C PHE A 140 -33.75 8.24 25.42
N LEU A 141 -32.64 7.51 25.52
CA LEU A 141 -32.06 7.08 26.78
C LEU A 141 -31.52 8.26 27.60
N LEU A 142 -30.96 9.29 26.95
CA LEU A 142 -30.53 10.52 27.61
C LEU A 142 -31.71 11.30 28.19
N LEU A 143 -32.81 11.41 27.44
CA LEU A 143 -34.05 12.03 27.93
C LEU A 143 -34.67 11.25 29.08
N LEU A 144 -34.69 9.92 29.00
CA LEU A 144 -35.16 9.06 30.07
C LEU A 144 -34.28 9.19 31.31
N ALA A 145 -32.95 9.14 31.17
CA ALA A 145 -32.03 9.29 32.29
C ALA A 145 -32.28 10.58 33.08
N ALA A 146 -32.57 11.69 32.39
CA ALA A 146 -32.92 12.96 33.02
C ALA A 146 -34.30 12.95 33.71
N GLY A 147 -35.28 12.21 33.18
CA GLY A 147 -36.66 12.19 33.68
C GLY A 147 -36.99 11.09 34.70
N SER A 148 -36.30 9.95 34.66
CA SER A 148 -36.58 8.76 35.49
C SER A 148 -35.67 8.64 36.72
N GLY A 149 -34.74 9.59 36.91
CA GLY A 149 -33.84 9.60 38.06
C GLY A 149 -32.80 8.48 38.05
N TRP A 150 -32.44 7.95 36.88
CA TRP A 150 -31.40 6.93 36.79
C TRP A 150 -30.07 7.46 37.30
N SER A 151 -29.40 6.63 38.08
CA SER A 151 -28.14 6.93 38.75
C SER A 151 -27.01 6.07 38.19
N ARG A 152 -25.78 6.31 38.67
CA ARG A 152 -24.62 5.49 38.28
C ARG A 152 -24.76 4.01 38.67
N ALA A 153 -25.55 3.71 39.70
CA ALA A 153 -25.80 2.33 40.14
C ALA A 153 -26.67 1.54 39.16
N ASP A 154 -27.44 2.21 38.30
CA ASP A 154 -28.41 1.58 37.40
C ASP A 154 -27.80 1.15 36.05
N LEU A 155 -26.52 1.48 35.81
CA LEU A 155 -25.80 1.28 34.53
C LEU A 155 -25.73 -0.18 34.09
N TYR A 156 -25.68 -1.12 35.03
CA TYR A 156 -25.58 -2.56 34.75
C TYR A 156 -26.66 -3.37 35.49
N ALA A 157 -27.64 -2.69 36.06
CA ALA A 157 -28.84 -3.31 36.61
C ALA A 157 -29.68 -3.96 35.48
N PRO A 158 -30.56 -4.93 35.80
CA PRO A 158 -31.50 -5.53 34.85
C PRO A 158 -32.59 -4.50 34.43
N SER A 159 -32.18 -3.53 33.62
CA SER A 159 -32.96 -2.39 33.15
C SER A 159 -32.81 -2.26 31.62
N PRO A 160 -33.70 -1.50 30.94
CA PRO A 160 -33.56 -1.22 29.51
C PRO A 160 -32.21 -0.55 29.16
N LEU A 161 -31.68 0.27 30.08
CA LEU A 161 -30.37 0.90 29.95
C LEU A 161 -29.25 -0.16 29.96
N GLY A 162 -29.21 -1.01 30.98
CA GLY A 162 -28.21 -2.08 31.08
C GLY A 162 -28.26 -3.04 29.88
N ALA A 163 -29.46 -3.39 29.42
CA ALA A 163 -29.66 -4.22 28.23
C ALA A 163 -29.09 -3.57 26.96
N PHE A 164 -29.32 -2.26 26.76
CA PHE A 164 -28.77 -1.53 25.61
C PHE A 164 -27.23 -1.49 25.61
N LEU A 165 -26.62 -1.20 26.76
CA LEU A 165 -25.15 -1.16 26.88
C LEU A 165 -24.53 -2.54 26.64
N ALA A 166 -25.17 -3.60 27.16
CA ALA A 166 -24.76 -4.97 26.93
C ALA A 166 -24.84 -5.35 25.44
N ILE A 167 -25.91 -4.97 24.73
CA ILE A 167 -26.05 -5.22 23.29
C ILE A 167 -24.94 -4.52 22.49
N CYS A 168 -24.59 -3.28 22.84
CA CYS A 168 -23.52 -2.55 22.17
C CYS A 168 -22.18 -3.30 22.26
N LEU A 169 -21.76 -3.67 23.48
CA LEU A 169 -20.52 -4.41 23.68
C LEU A 169 -20.58 -5.84 23.10
N ALA A 170 -21.68 -6.55 23.30
CA ALA A 170 -21.86 -7.92 22.80
C ALA A 170 -21.79 -7.99 21.27
N SER A 171 -22.38 -7.02 20.56
CA SER A 171 -22.30 -6.97 19.09
C SER A 171 -20.87 -6.78 18.60
N ALA A 172 -20.09 -5.91 19.24
CA ALA A 172 -18.70 -5.68 18.91
C ALA A 172 -17.83 -6.91 19.21
N VAL A 173 -18.01 -7.53 20.39
CA VAL A 173 -17.28 -8.74 20.78
C VAL A 173 -17.62 -9.89 19.82
N ALA A 174 -18.89 -10.12 19.53
CA ALA A 174 -19.33 -11.18 18.61
C ALA A 174 -18.68 -11.02 17.23
N GLU A 175 -18.69 -9.81 16.66
CA GLU A 175 -18.07 -9.57 15.35
C GLU A 175 -16.56 -9.75 15.40
N THR A 176 -15.87 -9.26 16.44
CA THR A 176 -14.41 -9.44 16.57
C THR A 176 -14.02 -10.91 16.68
N VAL A 177 -14.77 -11.71 17.45
CA VAL A 177 -14.54 -13.15 17.59
C VAL A 177 -14.79 -13.86 16.27
N TYR A 178 -15.90 -13.55 15.60
CA TYR A 178 -16.22 -14.10 14.29
C TYR A 178 -15.12 -13.82 13.27
N VAL A 179 -14.68 -12.57 13.16
CA VAL A 179 -13.63 -12.15 12.22
C VAL A 179 -12.30 -12.81 12.57
N ARG A 180 -11.96 -12.93 13.86
CA ARG A 180 -10.74 -13.61 14.28
C ARG A 180 -10.72 -15.09 13.87
N MET A 181 -11.88 -15.75 13.86
CA MET A 181 -12.01 -17.15 13.46
C MET A 181 -12.03 -17.33 11.93
N THR A 182 -12.52 -16.33 11.19
CA THR A 182 -12.79 -16.46 9.75
C THR A 182 -11.77 -15.76 8.84
N SER A 183 -11.02 -14.79 9.36
CA SER A 183 -10.16 -13.90 8.57
C SER A 183 -8.72 -13.94 9.08
N PRO A 184 -7.81 -14.66 8.40
CA PRO A 184 -6.40 -14.67 8.77
C PRO A 184 -5.73 -13.30 8.66
N LEU A 185 -6.23 -12.42 7.77
CA LEU A 185 -5.71 -11.06 7.60
C LEU A 185 -6.00 -10.19 8.82
N LEU A 186 -7.26 -10.20 9.29
CA LEU A 186 -7.72 -9.35 10.40
C LEU A 186 -7.50 -9.99 11.77
N ALA A 187 -7.16 -11.27 11.87
CA ALA A 187 -7.05 -11.98 13.15
C ALA A 187 -6.17 -11.29 14.19
N THR A 188 -5.08 -10.65 13.76
CA THR A 188 -4.17 -9.93 14.67
C THR A 188 -4.80 -8.64 15.21
N ASP A 189 -5.52 -7.90 14.37
CA ASP A 189 -6.17 -6.65 14.79
C ASP A 189 -7.45 -6.94 15.56
N ALA A 190 -8.20 -7.97 15.18
CA ALA A 190 -9.35 -8.46 15.93
C ALA A 190 -8.96 -8.90 17.35
N PHE A 191 -7.73 -9.41 17.56
CA PHE A 191 -7.22 -9.66 18.90
C PHE A 191 -7.10 -8.38 19.72
N TRP A 192 -6.50 -7.31 19.18
CA TRP A 192 -6.36 -6.04 19.88
C TRP A 192 -7.72 -5.40 20.17
N ILE A 193 -8.63 -5.39 19.20
CA ILE A 193 -9.99 -4.88 19.37
C ILE A 193 -10.70 -5.68 20.48
N ASN A 194 -10.64 -7.02 20.43
CA ASN A 194 -11.28 -7.86 21.44
C ASN A 194 -10.64 -7.68 22.83
N ALA A 195 -9.31 -7.53 22.92
CA ALA A 195 -8.63 -7.26 24.19
C ALA A 195 -9.13 -5.94 24.81
N GLY A 196 -9.31 -4.89 24.00
CA GLY A 196 -9.89 -3.63 24.47
C GLY A 196 -11.35 -3.77 24.91
N LEU A 197 -12.18 -4.48 24.15
CA LEU A 197 -13.58 -4.72 24.48
C LEU A 197 -13.74 -5.55 25.77
N VAL A 198 -12.93 -6.60 25.93
CA VAL A 198 -12.91 -7.43 27.14
C VAL A 198 -12.44 -6.60 28.34
N ALA A 199 -11.43 -5.74 28.18
CA ALA A 199 -10.99 -4.85 29.25
C ALA A 199 -12.12 -3.92 29.73
N LEU A 200 -12.90 -3.34 28.81
CA LEU A 200 -14.08 -2.53 29.15
C LEU A 200 -15.19 -3.36 29.83
N LEU A 201 -15.36 -4.62 29.43
CA LEU A 201 -16.36 -5.51 30.01
C LEU A 201 -15.97 -5.95 31.44
N VAL A 202 -14.68 -6.18 31.67
CA VAL A 202 -14.14 -6.52 32.99
C VAL A 202 -14.20 -5.29 33.91
N ALA A 203 -13.67 -4.14 33.49
CA ALA A 203 -13.58 -2.95 34.35
C ALA A 203 -14.88 -2.14 34.45
N GLY A 204 -15.86 -2.39 33.58
CA GLY A 204 -17.20 -1.81 33.67
C GLY A 204 -18.15 -2.75 34.41
N PRO A 205 -18.91 -3.62 33.71
CA PRO A 205 -19.91 -4.50 34.31
C PRO A 205 -19.40 -5.37 35.46
N ILE A 206 -18.32 -6.14 35.24
CA ILE A 206 -17.85 -7.15 36.22
C ILE A 206 -17.30 -6.48 37.48
N TYR A 207 -16.44 -5.48 37.29
CA TYR A 207 -15.86 -4.73 38.40
C TYR A 207 -16.90 -3.93 39.19
N SER A 208 -17.97 -3.45 38.54
CA SER A 208 -19.06 -2.77 39.24
C SER A 208 -19.79 -3.71 40.22
N PHE A 209 -20.00 -4.98 39.85
CA PHE A 209 -20.55 -5.99 40.77
C PHE A 209 -19.60 -6.29 41.95
N GLU A 210 -18.29 -6.36 41.69
CA GLU A 210 -17.30 -6.56 42.76
C GLU A 210 -17.23 -5.38 43.73
N LEU A 211 -17.29 -4.15 43.20
CA LEU A 211 -17.33 -2.93 44.01
C LEU A 211 -18.61 -2.83 44.86
N GLU A 212 -19.76 -3.24 44.32
CA GLU A 212 -21.01 -3.34 45.07
C GLU A 212 -20.90 -4.36 46.21
N ALA A 213 -20.34 -5.54 45.94
CA ALA A 213 -20.10 -6.57 46.95
C ALA A 213 -19.11 -6.12 48.06
N LEU A 214 -18.20 -5.21 47.74
CA LEU A 214 -17.21 -4.63 48.66
C LEU A 214 -17.68 -3.33 49.35
N ASN A 215 -18.94 -2.90 49.14
CA ASN A 215 -19.50 -1.63 49.63
C ASN A 215 -18.75 -0.36 49.15
N PHE A 216 -18.13 -0.40 47.97
CA PHE A 216 -17.50 0.75 47.30
C PHE A 216 -18.35 1.24 46.11
N THR A 217 -19.63 1.50 46.37
CA THR A 217 -20.62 1.90 45.34
C THR A 217 -20.33 3.25 44.69
N GLU A 218 -19.57 4.12 45.37
CA GLU A 218 -19.13 5.42 44.84
C GLU A 218 -18.15 5.31 43.68
N ALA A 219 -17.44 4.17 43.54
CA ALA A 219 -16.51 3.89 42.46
C ALA A 219 -17.17 3.26 41.21
N ALA A 220 -18.47 2.94 41.26
CA ALA A 220 -19.18 2.35 40.14
C ALA A 220 -19.22 3.30 38.93
N GLY A 221 -18.87 2.78 37.75
CA GLY A 221 -18.84 3.53 36.48
C GLY A 221 -17.57 4.35 36.22
N SER A 222 -16.51 4.24 37.04
CA SER A 222 -15.20 4.88 36.81
C SER A 222 -14.40 4.28 35.64
N ASN A 223 -14.74 3.06 35.23
CA ASN A 223 -14.16 2.27 34.14
C ASN A 223 -12.64 2.48 33.94
N VAL A 224 -11.87 2.06 34.94
CA VAL A 224 -10.41 2.20 35.02
C VAL A 224 -9.66 1.63 33.81
N ALA A 225 -10.27 0.72 33.04
CA ALA A 225 -9.65 0.14 31.86
C ALA A 225 -9.85 0.95 30.57
N ALA A 226 -10.60 2.06 30.58
CA ALA A 226 -10.82 2.89 29.39
C ALA A 226 -9.52 3.31 28.66
N PRO A 227 -8.43 3.71 29.36
CA PRO A 227 -7.15 4.02 28.72
C PRO A 227 -6.56 2.85 27.94
N PHE A 228 -6.63 1.64 28.51
CA PHE A 228 -6.12 0.42 27.88
C PHE A 228 -6.96 0.00 26.68
N ALA A 229 -8.28 0.16 26.79
CA ALA A 229 -9.20 -0.13 25.69
C ALA A 229 -8.99 0.82 24.52
N LEU A 230 -8.89 2.13 24.78
CA LEU A 230 -8.59 3.12 23.76
C LEU A 230 -7.23 2.88 23.11
N LEU A 231 -6.21 2.50 23.89
CA LEU A 231 -4.90 2.13 23.35
C LEU A 231 -5.00 0.94 22.39
N ALA A 232 -5.69 -0.12 22.78
CA ALA A 232 -5.84 -1.31 21.95
C ALA A 232 -6.60 -1.01 20.64
N LEU A 233 -7.64 -0.18 20.69
CA LEU A 233 -8.38 0.29 19.51
C LEU A 233 -7.51 1.19 18.62
N ALA A 234 -6.72 2.08 19.22
CA ALA A 234 -5.77 2.92 18.49
C ALA A 234 -4.68 2.10 17.79
N LEU A 235 -4.14 1.06 18.44
CA LEU A 235 -3.16 0.15 17.83
C LEU A 235 -3.73 -0.55 16.59
N ALA A 236 -4.94 -1.10 16.67
CA ALA A 236 -5.63 -1.68 15.51
C ALA A 236 -5.84 -0.64 14.38
N ALA A 237 -6.14 0.60 14.75
CA ALA A 237 -6.25 1.69 13.78
C ALA A 237 -4.90 2.02 13.10
N PHE A 238 -3.79 2.02 13.84
CA PHE A 238 -2.45 2.26 13.30
C PHE A 238 -1.94 1.13 12.38
N HIS A 239 -2.32 -0.12 12.65
CA HIS A 239 -1.94 -1.26 11.81
C HIS A 239 -2.61 -1.23 10.43
N SER A 240 -3.85 -0.76 10.37
CA SER A 240 -4.62 -0.65 9.12
C SER A 240 -4.44 0.71 8.41
N GLU A 241 -3.57 1.57 8.92
CA GLU A 241 -3.33 2.92 8.41
C GLU A 241 -2.77 2.88 6.98
N PRO A 242 -3.37 3.63 6.02
CA PRO A 242 -2.90 3.71 4.64
C PRO A 242 -1.42 4.10 4.52
N PHE A 243 -0.76 3.63 3.46
CA PHE A 243 0.62 3.98 3.17
C PHE A 243 0.78 5.50 2.95
N PRO A 244 1.97 6.06 3.20
CA PRO A 244 2.18 7.48 3.02
C PRO A 244 2.14 7.88 1.54
N ALA A 245 1.05 8.50 1.08
CA ALA A 245 0.90 9.00 -0.28
C ALA A 245 0.17 10.36 -0.35
N ALA A 246 0.35 11.08 -1.46
CA ALA A 246 -0.40 12.30 -1.79
C ALA A 246 -1.78 11.93 -2.38
N TYR A 247 -2.67 11.46 -1.50
CA TYR A 247 -3.99 10.99 -1.94
C TYR A 247 -4.81 12.09 -2.63
N PRO A 248 -5.53 11.76 -3.71
CA PRO A 248 -6.34 12.73 -4.43
C PRO A 248 -7.41 13.33 -3.52
N ARG A 249 -7.82 14.56 -3.80
CA ARG A 249 -9.01 15.15 -3.16
C ARG A 249 -10.27 14.38 -3.59
N HIS A 250 -11.29 14.42 -2.73
CA HIS A 250 -12.62 13.89 -3.02
C HIS A 250 -13.09 14.42 -4.39
N GLY A 251 -13.45 13.49 -5.27
CA GLY A 251 -13.91 13.78 -6.62
C GLY A 251 -15.24 13.10 -6.90
N ARG A 252 -15.86 13.49 -8.02
CA ARG A 252 -17.00 12.76 -8.56
C ARG A 252 -16.57 11.37 -9.02
N ARG A 253 -17.54 10.45 -9.04
CA ARG A 253 -17.39 9.15 -9.67
C ARG A 253 -16.91 9.35 -11.11
N TRP A 254 -15.91 8.57 -11.52
CA TRP A 254 -15.47 8.55 -12.90
C TRP A 254 -16.50 7.83 -13.78
N SER A 255 -16.77 8.37 -14.97
CA SER A 255 -17.83 7.92 -15.89
C SER A 255 -17.36 7.86 -17.34
N GLY A 256 -16.05 7.70 -17.56
CA GLY A 256 -15.48 7.57 -18.90
C GLY A 256 -15.55 6.13 -19.41
N GLU A 257 -15.07 5.90 -20.63
CA GLU A 257 -14.98 4.55 -21.19
C GLU A 257 -13.72 3.83 -20.70
N ALA A 258 -13.92 2.76 -19.94
CA ALA A 258 -12.82 2.00 -19.35
C ALA A 258 -12.26 1.01 -20.36
N SER A 259 -10.93 0.89 -20.39
CA SER A 259 -10.28 -0.22 -21.08
C SER A 259 -10.60 -1.53 -20.34
N VAL A 260 -10.50 -1.52 -19.01
CA VAL A 260 -10.84 -2.69 -18.17
C VAL A 260 -12.24 -2.53 -17.60
N GLY A 261 -13.09 -3.55 -17.76
CA GLY A 261 -14.50 -3.52 -17.37
C GLY A 261 -14.75 -2.99 -15.94
N GLU A 262 -15.86 -2.29 -15.75
CA GLU A 262 -16.26 -1.71 -14.47
C GLU A 262 -16.74 -2.81 -13.49
N GLY A 263 -16.48 -2.62 -12.18
CA GLY A 263 -17.06 -3.44 -11.12
C GLY A 263 -16.49 -4.86 -10.99
N LEU A 264 -15.34 -5.14 -11.60
CA LEU A 264 -14.73 -6.48 -11.62
C LEU A 264 -13.28 -6.47 -11.12
N ALA A 265 -12.87 -7.62 -10.56
CA ALA A 265 -11.48 -7.92 -10.23
C ALA A 265 -10.91 -8.84 -11.31
N PHE A 266 -9.82 -8.44 -11.95
CA PHE A 266 -9.15 -9.17 -13.02
C PHE A 266 -7.79 -9.66 -12.56
N VAL A 267 -7.40 -10.85 -13.01
CA VAL A 267 -6.07 -11.40 -12.82
C VAL A 267 -5.35 -11.45 -14.14
N PHE A 268 -4.18 -10.84 -14.19
CA PHE A 268 -3.29 -10.85 -15.35
C PHE A 268 -2.24 -11.92 -15.11
N ASP A 269 -2.28 -12.98 -15.92
CA ASP A 269 -1.24 -14.00 -15.92
C ASP A 269 -0.07 -13.50 -16.75
N GLU A 270 0.92 -12.95 -16.07
CA GLU A 270 2.10 -12.38 -16.69
C GLU A 270 3.33 -12.68 -15.83
N THR A 271 4.49 -12.89 -16.47
CA THR A 271 5.75 -13.23 -15.79
C THR A 271 6.33 -12.02 -15.05
N LYS A 272 6.19 -10.84 -15.64
CA LYS A 272 6.52 -9.52 -15.11
C LYS A 272 5.30 -8.60 -15.32
N PRO A 273 5.10 -7.56 -14.49
CA PRO A 273 3.89 -6.74 -14.51
C PRO A 273 3.80 -5.76 -15.70
N LYS A 274 4.08 -6.22 -16.93
CA LYS A 274 4.24 -5.38 -18.13
C LYS A 274 2.89 -4.82 -18.60
N TYR A 275 1.85 -5.65 -18.64
CA TYR A 275 0.52 -5.23 -19.07
C TYR A 275 -0.21 -4.48 -17.95
N ALA A 276 -0.03 -4.90 -16.70
CA ALA A 276 -0.53 -4.16 -15.54
C ALA A 276 -0.05 -2.70 -15.53
N SER A 277 1.26 -2.47 -15.72
CA SER A 277 1.83 -1.12 -15.81
C SER A 277 1.38 -0.36 -17.06
N ALA A 278 1.23 -1.02 -18.21
CA ALA A 278 0.77 -0.37 -19.44
C ALA A 278 -0.69 0.12 -19.32
N ILE A 279 -1.59 -0.73 -18.80
CA ILE A 279 -2.99 -0.36 -18.57
C ILE A 279 -3.10 0.75 -17.53
N SER A 280 -2.33 0.68 -16.43
CA SER A 280 -2.41 1.69 -15.37
C SER A 280 -2.11 3.09 -15.90
N ARG A 281 -1.11 3.20 -16.77
CA ARG A 281 -0.76 4.45 -17.48
C ARG A 281 -1.82 4.86 -18.50
N LEU A 282 -2.34 3.91 -19.28
CA LEU A 282 -3.39 4.19 -20.27
C LEU A 282 -4.65 4.75 -19.60
N GLU A 283 -5.13 4.11 -18.55
CA GLU A 283 -6.32 4.54 -17.79
C GLU A 283 -6.09 5.89 -17.10
N ALA A 284 -4.90 6.10 -16.53
CA ALA A 284 -4.53 7.40 -15.98
C ALA A 284 -4.52 8.50 -17.05
N SER A 285 -4.05 8.21 -18.27
CA SER A 285 -4.05 9.17 -19.38
C SER A 285 -5.45 9.52 -19.89
N LYS A 286 -6.41 8.59 -19.74
CA LYS A 286 -7.85 8.83 -19.98
C LYS A 286 -8.51 9.65 -18.86
N GLY A 287 -7.76 10.05 -17.84
CA GLY A 287 -8.27 10.79 -16.68
C GLY A 287 -8.98 9.89 -15.65
N ARG A 288 -8.90 8.56 -15.78
CA ARG A 288 -9.39 7.65 -14.74
C ARG A 288 -8.45 7.74 -13.54
N PRO A 289 -8.96 7.86 -12.30
CA PRO A 289 -8.12 7.77 -11.12
C PRO A 289 -7.52 6.35 -11.04
N VAL A 290 -6.19 6.26 -10.98
CA VAL A 290 -5.48 4.98 -10.86
C VAL A 290 -4.57 4.98 -9.64
N LEU A 291 -4.60 3.89 -8.87
CA LEU A 291 -3.68 3.58 -7.78
C LEU A 291 -2.84 2.36 -8.18
N VAL A 292 -1.52 2.47 -8.12
CA VAL A 292 -0.57 1.37 -8.35
C VAL A 292 0.17 1.08 -7.06
N LEU A 293 0.11 -0.17 -6.62
CA LEU A 293 0.79 -0.68 -5.43
C LEU A 293 1.91 -1.62 -5.87
N SER A 294 3.14 -1.16 -5.73
CA SER A 294 4.35 -1.87 -6.15
C SER A 294 5.47 -1.72 -5.12
N ARG A 295 6.52 -2.54 -5.20
CA ARG A 295 7.65 -2.48 -4.26
C ARG A 295 8.55 -1.27 -4.52
N SER A 296 8.77 -0.93 -5.78
CA SER A 296 9.62 0.17 -6.22
C SER A 296 8.76 1.28 -6.81
N ALA A 297 8.23 2.16 -5.95
CA ALA A 297 7.65 3.41 -6.45
C ALA A 297 8.78 4.43 -6.59
N GLU A 298 8.94 5.00 -7.79
CA GLU A 298 9.60 6.30 -7.89
C GLU A 298 8.79 7.31 -7.05
N PRO A 299 9.43 8.29 -6.40
CA PRO A 299 8.72 9.23 -5.54
C PRO A 299 7.56 9.90 -6.31
N PRO A 300 6.36 9.98 -5.71
CA PRO A 300 5.17 10.43 -6.41
C PRO A 300 5.35 11.88 -6.89
N ARG A 301 5.48 12.07 -8.20
CA ARG A 301 5.40 13.38 -8.83
C ARG A 301 3.94 13.63 -9.19
N LEU A 302 3.29 14.54 -8.47
CA LEU A 302 1.98 15.08 -8.84
C LEU A 302 2.08 15.67 -10.25
N THR A 303 1.57 14.93 -11.23
CA THR A 303 1.45 15.38 -12.61
C THR A 303 0.09 14.92 -13.10
N GLU A 304 -0.67 15.83 -13.70
CA GLU A 304 -1.95 15.48 -14.33
C GLU A 304 -1.74 14.35 -15.34
N GLY A 305 -2.55 13.29 -15.26
CA GLY A 305 -2.47 12.12 -16.15
C GLY A 305 -1.52 11.00 -15.74
N ARG A 306 -0.92 11.03 -14.53
CA ARG A 306 -0.11 9.92 -14.00
C ARG A 306 -0.85 9.11 -12.92
N PRO A 307 -0.61 7.78 -12.82
CA PRO A 307 -1.15 6.98 -11.74
C PRO A 307 -0.57 7.42 -10.38
N LEU A 308 -1.35 7.24 -9.31
CA LEU A 308 -0.86 7.36 -7.95
C LEU A 308 -0.06 6.10 -7.62
N GLU A 309 1.26 6.20 -7.65
CA GLU A 309 2.15 5.10 -7.27
C GLU A 309 2.45 5.13 -5.78
N VAL A 310 2.28 3.99 -5.12
CA VAL A 310 2.49 3.81 -3.69
C VAL A 310 3.41 2.62 -3.45
N SER A 311 4.54 2.88 -2.79
CA SER A 311 5.49 1.83 -2.44
C SER A 311 4.96 0.99 -1.29
N LEU A 312 4.96 -0.33 -1.48
CA LEU A 312 4.71 -1.31 -0.43
C LEU A 312 5.88 -1.31 0.55
N ILE A 313 5.63 -0.86 1.77
CA ILE A 313 6.61 -0.92 2.86
C ILE A 313 6.57 -2.33 3.45
N PRO A 314 7.70 -3.08 3.48
CA PRO A 314 7.74 -4.41 4.03
C PRO A 314 7.60 -4.38 5.55
N ASP A 315 6.36 -4.53 6.03
CA ASP A 315 6.04 -4.69 7.44
C ASP A 315 5.05 -5.84 7.67
N ARG A 316 4.92 -6.29 8.92
CA ARG A 316 4.00 -7.38 9.29
C ARG A 316 2.51 -7.06 9.05
N HIS A 317 2.17 -5.82 8.75
CA HIS A 317 0.82 -5.31 8.49
C HIS A 317 0.61 -4.94 7.02
N ALA A 318 1.53 -5.31 6.12
CA ALA A 318 1.54 -4.85 4.74
C ALA A 318 0.22 -5.16 4.03
N GLY A 319 -0.36 -6.34 4.27
CA GLY A 319 -1.68 -6.70 3.72
C GLY A 319 -2.81 -5.79 4.21
N LEU A 320 -2.84 -5.45 5.51
CA LEU A 320 -3.85 -4.57 6.10
C LEU A 320 -3.70 -3.13 5.62
N ARG A 321 -2.47 -2.63 5.54
CA ARG A 321 -2.17 -1.31 4.96
C ARG A 321 -2.49 -1.26 3.48
N THR A 322 -2.31 -2.35 2.75
CA THR A 322 -2.69 -2.49 1.33
C THR A 322 -4.21 -2.36 1.19
N LEU A 323 -4.98 -3.12 1.97
CA LEU A 323 -6.45 -2.99 2.03
C LEU A 323 -6.85 -1.56 2.37
N GLY A 324 -6.17 -0.97 3.36
CA GLY A 324 -6.47 0.38 3.82
C GLY A 324 -6.16 1.47 2.80
N THR A 325 -5.09 1.30 2.05
CA THR A 325 -4.68 2.21 0.98
C THR A 325 -5.65 2.17 -0.19
N ALA A 326 -6.08 0.97 -0.59
CA ALA A 326 -7.10 0.81 -1.61
C ALA A 326 -8.45 1.40 -1.19
N ALA A 327 -8.87 1.17 0.06
CA ALA A 327 -10.12 1.72 0.61
C ALA A 327 -10.10 3.25 0.62
N GLU A 328 -9.06 3.86 1.17
CA GLU A 328 -8.91 5.33 1.21
C GLU A 328 -8.94 5.93 -0.20
N PHE A 329 -8.27 5.29 -1.16
CA PHE A 329 -8.27 5.74 -2.55
C PHE A 329 -9.66 5.67 -3.19
N LEU A 330 -10.32 4.51 -3.12
CA LEU A 330 -11.63 4.28 -3.76
C LEU A 330 -12.76 5.10 -3.11
N MET A 331 -12.65 5.41 -1.81
CA MET A 331 -13.59 6.32 -1.15
C MET A 331 -13.51 7.74 -1.69
N ARG A 332 -12.30 8.23 -1.93
CA ARG A 332 -12.10 9.59 -2.46
C ARG A 332 -12.38 9.66 -3.96
N ARG A 333 -12.19 8.55 -4.68
CA ARG A 333 -12.36 8.43 -6.14
C ARG A 333 -13.12 7.14 -6.51
N PRO A 334 -14.46 7.14 -6.37
CA PRO A 334 -15.30 6.03 -6.83
C PRO A 334 -15.13 5.80 -8.35
N GLY A 335 -15.19 4.55 -8.80
CA GLY A 335 -14.90 4.19 -10.19
C GLY A 335 -13.40 4.10 -10.54
N GLY A 336 -12.52 4.32 -9.57
CA GLY A 336 -11.06 4.23 -9.76
C GLY A 336 -10.56 2.81 -10.05
N LEU A 337 -9.34 2.72 -10.60
CA LEU A 337 -8.63 1.47 -10.82
C LEU A 337 -7.55 1.27 -9.74
N VAL A 338 -7.54 0.10 -9.11
CA VAL A 338 -6.49 -0.32 -8.18
C VAL A 338 -5.68 -1.43 -8.83
N VAL A 339 -4.37 -1.26 -8.93
CA VAL A 339 -3.44 -2.20 -9.54
C VAL A 339 -2.47 -2.73 -8.49
N LEU A 340 -2.46 -4.05 -8.30
CA LEU A 340 -1.50 -4.76 -7.46
C LEU A 340 -0.43 -5.41 -8.35
N GLU A 341 0.62 -4.65 -8.67
CA GLU A 341 1.80 -5.20 -9.36
C GLU A 341 2.60 -6.09 -8.39
N GLY A 342 2.74 -5.66 -7.14
CA GLY A 342 3.49 -6.35 -6.09
C GLY A 342 2.66 -7.35 -5.28
N PHE A 343 1.66 -8.03 -5.86
CA PHE A 343 0.86 -8.98 -5.07
C PHE A 343 1.72 -10.12 -4.50
N ALA A 344 2.67 -10.62 -5.26
CA ALA A 344 3.66 -11.60 -4.77
C ALA A 344 4.51 -11.06 -3.61
N ASP A 345 4.81 -9.76 -3.57
CA ASP A 345 5.51 -9.18 -2.42
C ASP A 345 4.63 -9.20 -1.16
N VAL A 346 3.33 -8.93 -1.29
CA VAL A 346 2.38 -9.06 -0.18
C VAL A 346 2.28 -10.50 0.30
N VAL A 347 2.26 -11.48 -0.62
CA VAL A 347 2.29 -12.90 -0.29
C VAL A 347 3.57 -13.28 0.45
N ALA A 348 4.74 -12.81 -0.03
CA ALA A 348 6.02 -13.08 0.61
C ALA A 348 6.14 -12.49 2.03
N ILE A 349 5.52 -11.33 2.28
CA ILE A 349 5.57 -10.66 3.59
C ILE A 349 4.53 -11.22 4.57
N ALA A 350 3.28 -11.37 4.13
CA ALA A 350 2.14 -11.70 4.99
C ALA A 350 1.79 -13.20 5.02
N GLY A 351 2.29 -13.97 4.05
CA GLY A 351 1.89 -15.35 3.80
C GLY A 351 0.61 -15.45 2.97
N TRP A 352 0.49 -16.56 2.24
CA TRP A 352 -0.61 -16.83 1.33
C TRP A 352 -2.01 -16.70 1.96
N PRO A 353 -2.32 -17.28 3.15
CA PRO A 353 -3.67 -17.18 3.73
C PRO A 353 -4.13 -15.74 3.95
N ARG A 354 -3.22 -14.84 4.33
CA ARG A 354 -3.54 -13.41 4.54
C ARG A 354 -3.70 -12.68 3.22
N ALA A 355 -2.87 -13.01 2.23
CA ALA A 355 -2.92 -12.40 0.91
C ALA A 355 -4.18 -12.81 0.12
N SER A 356 -4.64 -14.06 0.24
CA SER A 356 -5.88 -14.52 -0.37
C SER A 356 -7.12 -13.86 0.25
N ASP A 357 -7.17 -13.76 1.59
CA ASP A 357 -8.22 -13.03 2.32
C ASP A 357 -8.21 -11.53 1.95
N LEU A 358 -7.03 -10.92 1.79
CA LEU A 358 -6.88 -9.56 1.25
C LEU A 358 -7.54 -9.41 -0.12
N LEU A 359 -7.27 -10.32 -1.07
CA LEU A 359 -7.87 -10.25 -2.41
C LEU A 359 -9.39 -10.36 -2.38
N LEU A 360 -9.93 -11.27 -1.56
CA LEU A 360 -11.38 -11.42 -1.40
C LEU A 360 -12.02 -10.13 -0.87
N ARG A 361 -11.37 -9.47 0.09
CA ARG A 361 -11.83 -8.19 0.64
C ARG A 361 -11.69 -7.04 -0.34
N LEU A 362 -10.60 -6.98 -1.10
CA LEU A 362 -10.41 -5.99 -2.16
C LEU A 362 -11.45 -6.17 -3.27
N ARG A 363 -11.74 -7.40 -3.70
CA ARG A 363 -12.81 -7.70 -4.66
C ARG A 363 -14.15 -7.15 -4.19
N GLN A 364 -14.50 -7.39 -2.92
CA GLN A 364 -15.73 -6.84 -2.35
C GLN A 364 -15.69 -5.31 -2.32
N LEU A 365 -14.59 -4.70 -1.84
CA LEU A 365 -14.41 -3.25 -1.76
C LEU A 365 -14.59 -2.57 -3.13
N VAL A 366 -14.04 -3.18 -4.16
CA VAL A 366 -14.08 -2.69 -5.54
C VAL A 366 -15.49 -2.78 -6.11
N ALA A 367 -16.20 -3.89 -5.87
CA ALA A 367 -17.60 -4.02 -6.27
C ALA A 367 -18.50 -2.92 -5.66
N ASP A 368 -18.24 -2.52 -4.41
CA ASP A 368 -19.04 -1.51 -3.71
C ASP A 368 -18.69 -0.06 -4.06
N SER A 369 -17.50 0.17 -4.58
CA SER A 369 -17.05 1.49 -5.01
C SER A 369 -17.17 1.68 -6.52
N ASP A 370 -17.78 0.71 -7.21
CA ASP A 370 -17.82 0.56 -8.67
C ASP A 370 -16.42 0.67 -9.31
N GLY A 371 -15.37 0.34 -8.54
CA GLY A 371 -14.00 0.40 -8.99
C GLY A 371 -13.65 -0.80 -9.87
N THR A 372 -12.37 -0.89 -10.23
CA THR A 372 -11.79 -2.10 -10.83
C THR A 372 -10.53 -2.49 -10.05
N LEU A 373 -10.31 -3.79 -9.87
CA LEU A 373 -9.08 -4.34 -9.30
C LEU A 373 -8.33 -5.10 -10.38
N LEU A 374 -7.04 -4.84 -10.53
CA LEU A 374 -6.15 -5.59 -11.39
C LEU A 374 -5.05 -6.20 -10.53
N VAL A 375 -4.89 -7.51 -10.63
CA VAL A 375 -3.88 -8.27 -9.87
C VAL A 375 -2.93 -8.90 -10.87
N SER A 376 -1.64 -8.60 -10.76
CA SER A 376 -0.60 -9.28 -11.54
C SER A 376 -0.17 -10.56 -10.83
N THR A 377 -0.06 -11.68 -11.55
CA THR A 377 0.50 -12.93 -11.02
C THR A 377 2.03 -12.97 -11.04
N SER A 378 2.66 -11.86 -11.43
CA SER A 378 4.12 -11.79 -11.54
C SER A 378 4.78 -12.27 -10.25
N ARG A 379 5.74 -13.18 -10.39
CA ARG A 379 6.50 -13.83 -9.28
C ARG A 379 5.69 -14.70 -8.31
N LEU A 380 4.40 -14.97 -8.57
CA LEU A 380 3.69 -16.03 -7.85
C LEU A 380 4.18 -17.41 -8.29
N THR A 381 4.27 -18.32 -7.32
CA THR A 381 4.52 -19.75 -7.55
C THR A 381 3.33 -20.41 -8.25
N GLU A 382 3.54 -21.57 -8.89
CA GLU A 382 2.44 -22.30 -9.56
C GLU A 382 1.32 -22.70 -8.58
N GLY A 383 1.68 -23.18 -7.39
CA GLY A 383 0.69 -23.52 -6.36
C GLY A 383 -0.17 -22.34 -5.93
N GLU A 384 0.43 -21.15 -5.74
CA GLU A 384 -0.31 -19.91 -5.44
C GLU A 384 -1.23 -19.49 -6.59
N ARG A 385 -0.80 -19.68 -7.85
CA ARG A 385 -1.65 -19.39 -9.02
C ARG A 385 -2.85 -20.34 -9.10
N ASP A 386 -2.65 -21.62 -8.83
CA ASP A 386 -3.74 -22.60 -8.83
C ASP A 386 -4.76 -22.33 -7.73
N GLU A 387 -4.28 -21.97 -6.54
CA GLU A 387 -5.17 -21.51 -5.47
C GLU A 387 -5.88 -20.19 -5.83
N LEU A 388 -5.22 -19.26 -6.53
CA LEU A 388 -5.86 -18.02 -6.99
C LEU A 388 -6.98 -18.28 -8.01
N ARG A 389 -6.77 -19.24 -8.92
CA ARG A 389 -7.77 -19.67 -9.91
C ARG A 389 -9.03 -20.22 -9.23
N SER A 390 -8.89 -20.84 -8.05
CA SER A 390 -10.04 -21.34 -7.28
C SER A 390 -11.01 -20.23 -6.84
N LEU A 391 -10.56 -18.97 -6.77
CA LEU A 391 -11.37 -17.82 -6.38
C LEU A 391 -12.36 -17.35 -7.47
N LYS A 392 -12.38 -18.02 -8.64
CA LYS A 392 -13.27 -17.74 -9.78
C LYS A 392 -13.20 -16.28 -10.25
N LEU A 393 -11.98 -15.74 -10.30
CA LEU A 393 -11.71 -14.43 -10.87
C LEU A 393 -11.55 -14.54 -12.39
N PRO A 394 -12.04 -13.55 -13.18
CA PRO A 394 -11.66 -13.39 -14.57
C PRO A 394 -10.13 -13.42 -14.74
N TRP A 395 -9.65 -14.41 -15.49
CA TRP A 395 -8.23 -14.67 -15.69
C TRP A 395 -7.86 -14.38 -17.14
N TRP A 396 -6.93 -13.46 -17.34
CA TRP A 396 -6.40 -13.13 -18.66
C TRP A 396 -4.98 -13.64 -18.75
N VAL A 397 -4.77 -14.71 -19.52
CA VAL A 397 -3.43 -15.19 -19.83
C VAL A 397 -2.85 -14.28 -20.90
N LEU A 398 -1.70 -13.67 -20.64
CA LEU A 398 -1.10 -12.70 -21.56
C LEU A 398 0.27 -13.19 -22.03
N PRO A 399 0.61 -13.04 -23.32
CA PRO A 399 1.89 -13.48 -23.83
C PRO A 399 3.03 -12.57 -23.35
N ASP A 400 4.27 -13.05 -23.30
CA ASP A 400 5.38 -12.13 -23.02
C ASP A 400 5.60 -11.17 -24.22
N PRO A 401 5.58 -9.83 -24.03
CA PRO A 401 5.76 -8.89 -25.13
C PRO A 401 7.09 -9.04 -25.88
N GLY A 402 8.14 -9.51 -25.20
CA GLY A 402 9.44 -9.77 -25.83
C GLY A 402 9.35 -10.95 -26.80
N SER A 403 8.77 -12.07 -26.34
CA SER A 403 8.56 -13.25 -27.17
C SER A 403 7.62 -12.99 -28.35
N GLU A 404 6.57 -12.18 -28.16
CA GLU A 404 5.66 -11.80 -29.24
C GLU A 404 6.30 -10.89 -30.28
N ALA A 405 7.03 -9.87 -29.83
CA ALA A 405 7.76 -9.00 -30.74
C ALA A 405 8.78 -9.79 -31.56
N GLU A 406 9.49 -10.73 -30.94
CA GLU A 406 10.38 -11.64 -31.66
C GLU A 406 9.64 -12.51 -32.68
N ALA A 407 8.54 -13.16 -32.30
CA ALA A 407 7.78 -14.03 -33.19
C ALA A 407 7.25 -13.27 -34.42
N ILE A 408 6.76 -12.03 -34.22
CA ILE A 408 6.36 -11.13 -35.30
C ILE A 408 7.56 -10.82 -36.21
N LEU A 409 8.72 -10.50 -35.64
CA LEU A 409 9.93 -10.23 -36.42
C LEU A 409 10.40 -11.48 -37.18
N VAL A 410 10.39 -12.67 -36.56
CA VAL A 410 10.79 -13.94 -37.19
C VAL A 410 9.88 -14.29 -38.37
N ARG A 411 8.58 -14.00 -38.27
CA ARG A 411 7.63 -14.20 -39.38
C ARG A 411 7.97 -13.36 -40.62
N HIS A 412 8.51 -12.16 -40.44
CA HIS A 412 8.82 -11.24 -41.54
C HIS A 412 10.27 -11.34 -42.05
N PHE A 413 11.21 -11.64 -41.15
CA PHE A 413 12.65 -11.58 -41.40
C PHE A 413 13.37 -12.93 -41.25
N GLY A 414 12.66 -14.00 -40.86
CA GLY A 414 13.22 -15.33 -40.66
C GLY A 414 13.88 -15.52 -39.29
N THR A 415 14.50 -16.68 -39.07
CA THR A 415 15.07 -17.10 -37.78
C THR A 415 16.18 -16.20 -37.24
N GLY A 416 16.81 -15.39 -38.09
CA GLY A 416 17.83 -14.41 -37.69
C GLY A 416 17.28 -13.14 -37.01
N ALA A 417 15.96 -12.94 -37.01
CA ALA A 417 15.33 -11.71 -36.55
C ALA A 417 15.51 -11.41 -35.05
N GLY A 418 15.83 -12.43 -34.24
CA GLY A 418 16.20 -12.25 -32.83
C GLY A 418 17.36 -11.26 -32.65
N ARG A 419 18.30 -11.20 -33.60
CA ARG A 419 19.43 -10.24 -33.59
C ARG A 419 18.99 -8.78 -33.68
N LEU A 420 17.87 -8.49 -34.37
CA LEU A 420 17.32 -7.13 -34.43
C LEU A 420 16.77 -6.72 -33.07
N LEU A 421 16.10 -7.65 -32.38
CA LEU A 421 15.55 -7.40 -31.05
C LEU A 421 16.67 -7.25 -30.02
N ASP A 422 17.72 -8.08 -30.10
CA ASP A 422 18.90 -7.98 -29.24
C ASP A 422 19.68 -6.68 -29.48
N GLY A 423 19.82 -6.26 -30.75
CA GLY A 423 20.40 -4.97 -31.12
C GLY A 423 19.60 -3.79 -30.58
N PHE A 424 18.27 -3.83 -30.69
CA PHE A 424 17.39 -2.82 -30.08
C PHE A 424 17.54 -2.81 -28.55
N ALA A 425 17.51 -3.97 -27.91
CA ALA A 425 17.63 -4.10 -26.46
C ALA A 425 18.97 -3.50 -25.97
N HIS A 426 20.07 -3.80 -26.66
CA HIS A 426 21.38 -3.23 -26.37
C HIS A 426 21.42 -1.71 -26.57
N ALA A 427 20.87 -1.20 -27.67
CA ALA A 427 20.82 0.23 -27.99
C ALA A 427 20.05 1.07 -26.95
N HIS A 428 19.07 0.46 -26.28
CA HIS A 428 18.23 1.11 -25.27
C HIS A 428 18.58 0.72 -23.83
N ALA A 429 19.70 0.03 -23.60
CA ALA A 429 20.11 -0.49 -22.29
C ALA A 429 19.00 -1.32 -21.59
N LEU A 430 18.17 -2.00 -22.37
CA LEU A 430 17.08 -2.84 -21.89
C LEU A 430 17.51 -4.30 -21.90
N ARG A 431 17.06 -5.08 -20.92
CA ARG A 431 17.08 -6.53 -21.05
C ARG A 431 15.92 -6.95 -21.94
N ARG A 432 16.10 -8.01 -22.72
CA ARG A 432 15.03 -8.57 -23.57
C ARG A 432 13.77 -8.91 -22.78
N GLU A 433 13.96 -9.45 -21.60
CA GLU A 433 12.93 -9.76 -20.61
C GLU A 433 12.20 -8.52 -20.05
N ASP A 434 12.72 -7.30 -20.21
CA ASP A 434 12.08 -6.04 -19.76
C ASP A 434 11.34 -5.33 -20.91
N LEU A 435 11.36 -5.90 -22.11
CA LEU A 435 10.64 -5.36 -23.25
C LEU A 435 9.12 -5.42 -23.00
N SER A 436 8.43 -4.30 -23.24
CA SER A 436 6.99 -4.12 -23.01
C SER A 436 6.33 -3.53 -24.25
N THR A 437 4.99 -3.52 -24.30
CA THR A 437 4.23 -2.93 -25.41
C THR A 437 4.50 -1.44 -25.61
N VAL A 438 4.94 -0.72 -24.56
CA VAL A 438 5.30 0.70 -24.64
C VAL A 438 6.56 0.93 -25.49
N HIS A 439 7.44 -0.07 -25.61
CA HIS A 439 8.68 0.03 -26.39
C HIS A 439 8.50 -0.22 -27.89
N VAL A 440 7.29 -0.59 -28.33
CA VAL A 440 7.06 -0.99 -29.73
C VAL A 440 7.31 0.14 -30.73
N GLU A 441 6.88 1.38 -30.45
CA GLU A 441 7.17 2.49 -31.37
C GLU A 441 8.68 2.82 -31.45
N ALA A 442 9.41 2.67 -30.34
CA ALA A 442 10.86 2.82 -30.34
C ALA A 442 11.54 1.73 -31.17
N LEU A 443 11.08 0.48 -31.07
CA LEU A 443 11.55 -0.63 -31.89
C LEU A 443 11.28 -0.38 -33.38
N VAL A 444 10.08 0.10 -33.73
CA VAL A 444 9.75 0.44 -35.13
C VAL A 444 10.66 1.56 -35.65
N HIS A 445 10.91 2.59 -34.84
CA HIS A 445 11.84 3.66 -35.20
C HIS A 445 13.26 3.14 -35.43
N PHE A 446 13.73 2.24 -34.57
CA PHE A 446 15.01 1.56 -34.70
C PHE A 446 15.12 0.78 -36.01
N LEU A 447 14.09 0.02 -36.39
CA LEU A 447 14.06 -0.73 -37.66
C LEU A 447 14.12 0.18 -38.89
N HIS A 448 13.35 1.29 -38.89
CA HIS A 448 13.42 2.27 -39.97
C HIS A 448 14.81 2.92 -40.07
N ARG A 449 15.46 3.14 -38.93
CA ARG A 449 16.81 3.69 -38.89
C ARG A 449 17.85 2.73 -39.44
N ALA A 450 17.80 1.45 -39.04
CA ALA A 450 18.68 0.40 -39.56
C ALA A 450 18.56 0.27 -41.08
N LEU A 451 17.33 0.32 -41.61
CA LEU A 451 17.07 0.33 -43.04
C LEU A 451 17.62 1.60 -43.74
N GLY A 452 17.51 2.77 -43.09
CA GLY A 452 18.05 4.03 -43.61
C GLY A 452 19.57 4.03 -43.73
N ASP A 453 20.27 3.43 -42.77
CA ASP A 453 21.73 3.29 -42.82
C ASP A 453 22.17 2.26 -43.87
N LEU A 454 21.43 1.15 -44.02
CA LEU A 454 21.65 0.18 -45.10
C LEU A 454 21.49 0.82 -46.49
N GLY A 455 20.42 1.59 -46.70
CA GLY A 455 20.16 2.26 -47.98
C GLY A 455 21.18 3.33 -48.37
N ARG A 456 22.05 3.77 -47.45
CA ARG A 456 23.19 4.66 -47.75
C ARG A 456 24.44 3.88 -48.18
N GLY A 457 24.55 2.61 -47.78
CA GLY A 457 25.72 1.76 -48.02
C GLY A 457 25.58 0.80 -49.20
N THR A 458 24.36 0.41 -49.58
CA THR A 458 24.10 -0.59 -50.63
C THR A 458 23.76 0.05 -51.98
N GLY A 459 24.26 -0.56 -53.07
CA GLY A 459 24.10 -0.05 -54.45
C GLY A 459 22.83 -0.49 -55.18
N ASP A 460 21.97 -1.33 -54.58
CA ASP A 460 20.78 -1.88 -55.24
C ASP A 460 19.48 -1.29 -54.66
N ALA A 461 18.92 -0.31 -55.36
CA ALA A 461 17.72 0.40 -54.93
C ALA A 461 16.46 -0.49 -54.85
N ARG A 462 16.40 -1.61 -55.60
CA ARG A 462 15.23 -2.51 -55.59
C ARG A 462 15.20 -3.40 -54.36
N ALA A 463 16.36 -3.86 -53.91
CA ALA A 463 16.52 -4.62 -52.67
C ALA A 463 16.10 -3.80 -51.44
N VAL A 464 16.57 -2.56 -51.36
CA VAL A 464 16.23 -1.62 -50.28
C VAL A 464 14.72 -1.33 -50.26
N GLU A 465 14.07 -1.21 -51.42
CA GLU A 465 12.62 -1.01 -51.51
C GLU A 465 11.83 -2.26 -51.05
N GLY A 466 12.31 -3.46 -51.39
CA GLY A 466 11.75 -4.72 -50.91
C GLY A 466 11.82 -4.86 -49.39
N LEU A 467 12.99 -4.57 -48.80
CA LEU A 467 13.19 -4.54 -47.35
C LEU A 467 12.34 -3.46 -46.67
N ARG A 468 12.19 -2.28 -47.29
CA ARG A 468 11.30 -1.22 -46.80
C ARG A 468 9.86 -1.72 -46.68
N ALA A 469 9.35 -2.38 -47.72
CA ALA A 469 8.01 -2.95 -47.70
C ALA A 469 7.85 -4.04 -46.61
N GLN A 470 8.90 -4.81 -46.32
CA GLN A 470 8.91 -5.79 -45.22
C GLN A 470 8.93 -5.13 -43.84
N VAL A 471 9.78 -4.11 -43.63
CA VAL A 471 9.81 -3.32 -42.38
C VAL A 471 8.46 -2.66 -42.11
N GLU A 472 7.79 -2.11 -43.13
CA GLU A 472 6.45 -1.53 -42.98
C GLU A 472 5.37 -2.56 -42.64
N ARG A 473 5.50 -3.81 -43.11
CA ARG A 473 4.60 -4.91 -42.70
C ARG A 473 4.86 -5.30 -41.25
N ALA A 474 6.11 -5.52 -40.88
CA ALA A 474 6.49 -5.82 -39.50
C ALA A 474 6.07 -4.70 -38.54
N ALA A 475 6.26 -3.44 -38.92
CA ALA A 475 5.85 -2.28 -38.14
C ALA A 475 4.33 -2.22 -37.93
N ARG A 476 3.53 -2.50 -38.97
CA ARG A 476 2.06 -2.57 -38.83
C ARG A 476 1.64 -3.69 -37.90
N ASP A 477 2.25 -4.86 -37.99
CA ASP A 477 1.92 -6.00 -37.13
C ASP A 477 2.34 -5.76 -35.68
N LEU A 478 3.52 -5.18 -35.46
CA LEU A 478 4.00 -4.76 -34.13
C LEU A 478 3.07 -3.72 -33.51
N ARG A 479 2.66 -2.68 -34.27
CA ARG A 479 1.71 -1.66 -33.80
C ARG A 479 0.33 -2.25 -33.51
N SER A 480 -0.14 -3.15 -34.37
CA SER A 480 -1.38 -3.89 -34.16
C SER A 480 -1.32 -4.68 -32.85
N PHE A 481 -0.23 -5.41 -32.60
CA PHE A 481 0.00 -6.11 -31.34
C PHE A 481 0.00 -5.15 -30.14
N ALA A 482 0.74 -4.04 -30.21
CA ALA A 482 0.80 -3.06 -29.12
C ALA A 482 -0.54 -2.37 -28.83
N GLY A 483 -1.37 -2.20 -29.86
CA GLY A 483 -2.69 -1.57 -29.77
C GLY A 483 -3.82 -2.50 -29.35
N ARG A 484 -3.63 -3.82 -29.35
CA ARG A 484 -4.65 -4.79 -28.95
C ARG A 484 -4.99 -4.66 -27.48
N HIS A 485 -6.27 -4.79 -27.18
CA HIS A 485 -6.72 -4.78 -25.79
C HIS A 485 -6.29 -6.08 -25.09
N PRO A 486 -5.88 -6.06 -23.81
CA PRO A 486 -5.47 -7.29 -23.10
C PRO A 486 -6.55 -8.38 -23.04
N ALA A 487 -7.84 -8.00 -23.08
CA ALA A 487 -8.92 -8.97 -23.23
C ALA A 487 -8.87 -9.71 -24.59
N GLU A 488 -8.54 -9.00 -25.68
CA GLU A 488 -8.37 -9.60 -27.02
C GLU A 488 -7.11 -10.46 -27.07
N LEU A 489 -6.01 -10.01 -26.46
CA LEU A 489 -4.80 -10.80 -26.34
C LEU A 489 -5.05 -12.08 -25.55
N SER A 490 -5.89 -12.04 -24.51
CA SER A 490 -6.21 -13.21 -23.70
C SER A 490 -7.00 -14.29 -24.43
N ALA A 491 -7.63 -13.97 -25.58
CA ALA A 491 -8.37 -14.94 -26.37
C ALA A 491 -7.47 -15.96 -27.10
N GLY A 492 -6.14 -15.76 -27.07
CA GLY A 492 -5.16 -16.67 -27.66
C GLY A 492 -4.88 -16.39 -29.14
N GLY A 493 -4.23 -17.33 -29.82
CA GLY A 493 -3.80 -17.17 -31.22
C GLY A 493 -2.53 -16.33 -31.35
N TRP A 494 -1.56 -16.62 -30.49
CA TRP A 494 -0.31 -15.88 -30.36
C TRP A 494 0.73 -16.37 -31.36
N PRO A 495 1.33 -15.47 -32.17
CA PRO A 495 2.50 -15.80 -32.98
C PRO A 495 3.60 -16.55 -32.24
N SER A 496 3.81 -16.30 -30.94
CA SER A 496 4.81 -17.02 -30.14
C SER A 496 4.44 -18.47 -29.77
N GLN A 497 3.17 -18.85 -29.89
CA GLN A 497 2.69 -20.23 -29.66
C GLN A 497 2.63 -21.05 -30.95
N GLU A 498 2.64 -20.37 -32.10
CA GLU A 498 2.75 -21.05 -33.39
C GLU A 498 4.19 -21.57 -33.52
N ASP A 499 4.35 -22.89 -33.40
CA ASP A 499 5.60 -23.54 -33.81
C ASP A 499 5.91 -23.07 -35.24
N PRO A 500 7.09 -22.49 -35.53
CA PRO A 500 7.49 -22.21 -36.89
C PRO A 500 7.77 -23.56 -37.56
N ARG A 501 6.72 -24.33 -37.88
CA ARG A 501 6.83 -25.59 -38.60
C ARG A 501 7.46 -25.30 -39.96
N PRO A 502 8.64 -25.85 -40.25
CA PRO A 502 9.23 -25.74 -41.57
C PRO A 502 8.63 -26.82 -42.46
N GLU A 503 7.31 -26.83 -42.69
CA GLU A 503 6.71 -27.86 -43.56
C GLU A 503 6.84 -27.55 -45.06
N GLU A 504 7.43 -26.41 -45.47
CA GLU A 504 7.70 -26.11 -46.90
C GLU A 504 9.06 -25.44 -47.20
N GLN A 505 10.06 -25.49 -46.30
CA GLN A 505 11.37 -24.82 -46.51
C GLN A 505 12.55 -25.77 -46.82
N LEU A 506 12.33 -26.79 -47.65
CA LEU A 506 13.44 -27.59 -48.22
C LEU A 506 13.68 -27.35 -49.72
N LEU A 507 13.15 -26.25 -50.26
CA LEU A 507 13.43 -25.78 -51.62
C LEU A 507 13.76 -24.27 -51.59
N VAL A 508 15.00 -23.94 -51.20
CA VAL A 508 15.53 -22.57 -51.35
C VAL A 508 15.64 -22.27 -52.84
N ARG A 509 14.80 -21.37 -53.36
CA ARG A 509 14.93 -20.88 -54.74
C ARG A 509 16.14 -19.94 -54.83
N ALA A 510 16.85 -19.90 -55.95
CA ALA A 510 18.00 -19.01 -56.15
C ALA A 510 17.68 -17.51 -55.91
N SER A 511 16.40 -17.10 -56.00
CA SER A 511 15.91 -15.77 -55.64
C SER A 511 15.87 -15.49 -54.13
N GLU A 512 15.88 -16.53 -53.29
CA GLU A 512 15.90 -16.45 -51.81
C GLU A 512 17.33 -16.42 -51.25
N TYR A 513 18.31 -16.94 -52.00
CA TYR A 513 19.73 -16.82 -51.66
C TYR A 513 20.20 -15.36 -51.63
N TRP A 514 19.67 -14.51 -52.53
CA TRP A 514 19.95 -13.07 -52.53
C TRP A 514 19.33 -12.33 -51.35
N LYS A 515 18.16 -12.76 -50.86
CA LYS A 515 17.55 -12.21 -49.63
C LYS A 515 18.42 -12.47 -48.39
N GLY A 516 19.21 -13.54 -48.36
CA GLY A 516 20.10 -13.85 -47.23
C GLY A 516 21.15 -12.77 -46.98
N LYS A 517 21.82 -12.29 -48.04
CA LYS A 517 22.89 -11.29 -47.94
C LYS A 517 22.36 -9.92 -47.50
N GLU A 518 21.23 -9.50 -48.07
CA GLU A 518 20.58 -8.23 -47.73
C GLU A 518 20.07 -8.22 -46.27
N MET A 519 19.59 -9.36 -45.78
CA MET A 519 19.18 -9.54 -44.40
C MET A 519 20.36 -9.53 -43.43
N GLU A 520 21.49 -10.16 -43.78
CA GLU A 520 22.73 -10.09 -43.01
C GLU A 520 23.26 -8.66 -42.93
N GLU A 521 23.21 -7.89 -44.02
CA GLU A 521 23.58 -6.48 -44.04
C GLU A 521 22.64 -5.63 -43.17
N LEU A 522 21.34 -5.94 -43.12
CA LEU A 522 20.39 -5.29 -42.21
C LEU A 522 20.70 -5.60 -40.74
N PHE A 523 21.02 -6.85 -40.42
CA PHE A 523 21.42 -7.25 -39.08
C PHE A 523 22.72 -6.57 -38.67
N ALA A 524 23.70 -6.48 -39.56
CA ALA A 524 24.95 -5.76 -39.33
C ALA A 524 24.73 -4.26 -39.12
N ALA A 525 23.82 -3.63 -39.90
CA ALA A 525 23.47 -2.22 -39.72
C ALA A 525 22.77 -1.97 -38.37
N ALA A 526 21.86 -2.85 -37.95
CA ALA A 526 21.21 -2.78 -36.65
C ALA A 526 22.21 -2.93 -35.49
N GLN A 527 23.16 -3.85 -35.62
CA GLN A 527 24.22 -4.04 -34.64
C GLN A 527 25.16 -2.82 -34.57
N GLY A 528 25.55 -2.27 -35.71
CA GLY A 528 26.35 -1.03 -35.75
C GLY A 528 25.63 0.18 -35.16
N LEU A 529 24.29 0.26 -35.27
CA LEU A 529 23.51 1.29 -34.58
C LEU A 529 23.50 1.10 -33.06
N ALA A 530 23.41 -0.14 -32.60
CA ALA A 530 23.43 -0.47 -31.18
C ALA A 530 24.77 -0.10 -30.53
N GLU A 531 25.88 -0.39 -31.22
CA GLU A 531 27.23 -0.02 -30.80
C GLU A 531 27.44 1.51 -30.74
N ARG A 532 26.88 2.27 -31.70
CA ARG A 532 26.95 3.75 -31.67
C ARG A 532 26.10 4.36 -30.54
N GLY A 533 24.93 3.78 -30.28
CA GLY A 533 24.05 4.18 -29.18
C GLY A 533 24.71 4.00 -27.82
N SER A 534 25.36 2.85 -27.59
CA SER A 534 26.09 2.59 -26.35
C SER A 534 27.31 3.50 -26.17
N LEU A 535 28.02 3.85 -27.25
CA LEU A 535 29.14 4.81 -27.20
C LEU A 535 28.72 6.22 -26.74
N HIS A 536 27.53 6.69 -27.11
CA HIS A 536 27.03 7.98 -26.65
C HIS A 536 26.77 7.99 -25.13
N GLU A 537 26.11 6.95 -24.61
CA GLU A 537 25.83 6.84 -23.17
C GLU A 537 27.11 6.60 -22.35
N LEU A 538 28.05 5.80 -22.87
CA LEU A 538 29.35 5.58 -22.24
C LEU A 538 30.18 6.87 -22.21
N ALA A 539 30.22 7.63 -23.30
CA ALA A 539 30.91 8.92 -23.33
C ALA A 539 30.25 9.91 -22.36
N ARG A 540 28.92 9.97 -22.32
CA ARG A 540 28.15 10.80 -21.39
C ARG A 540 28.49 10.47 -19.93
N ALA A 541 28.56 9.18 -19.59
CA ALA A 541 28.90 8.72 -18.25
C ALA A 541 30.31 9.17 -17.84
N VAL A 542 31.31 9.08 -18.73
CA VAL A 542 32.68 9.56 -18.46
C VAL A 542 32.73 11.08 -18.21
N PHE A 543 31.95 11.87 -18.94
CA PHE A 543 31.85 13.32 -18.70
C PHE A 543 31.23 13.63 -17.34
N VAL A 544 30.16 12.93 -16.95
CA VAL A 544 29.50 13.13 -15.64
C VAL A 544 30.38 12.65 -14.49
N GLU A 545 31.09 11.53 -14.66
CA GLU A 545 31.99 10.98 -13.64
C GLU A 545 33.14 11.94 -13.31
N HIS A 546 33.73 12.59 -14.31
CA HIS A 546 34.92 13.44 -14.10
C HIS A 546 34.61 14.92 -13.86
N LEU A 547 33.46 15.42 -14.33
CA LEU A 547 33.06 16.83 -14.21
C LEU A 547 31.85 17.06 -13.29
N GLY A 548 31.24 16.00 -12.74
CA GLY A 548 30.05 16.09 -11.89
C GLY A 548 28.82 16.57 -12.66
N ASP A 549 27.92 17.30 -11.98
CA ASP A 549 26.66 17.80 -12.57
C ASP A 549 26.86 18.71 -13.79
N ALA A 550 28.01 19.38 -13.90
CA ALA A 550 28.37 20.20 -15.05
C ALA A 550 28.75 19.35 -16.29
N GLY A 551 29.16 18.09 -16.11
CA GLY A 551 29.61 17.21 -17.18
C GLY A 551 28.58 16.96 -18.27
N GLU A 552 27.31 16.84 -17.89
CA GLU A 552 26.19 16.70 -18.83
C GLU A 552 26.09 17.91 -19.77
N SER A 553 26.26 19.12 -19.23
CA SER A 553 26.13 20.36 -19.98
C SER A 553 27.30 20.57 -20.95
N VAL A 554 28.51 20.25 -20.51
CA VAL A 554 29.72 20.31 -21.33
C VAL A 554 29.64 19.28 -22.45
N PHE A 555 29.25 18.04 -22.14
CA PHE A 555 29.08 16.99 -23.14
C PHE A 555 28.06 17.37 -24.23
N ARG A 556 26.90 17.91 -23.83
CA ARG A 556 25.87 18.37 -24.78
C ARG A 556 26.35 19.52 -25.66
N SER A 557 27.09 20.47 -25.08
CA SER A 557 27.71 21.59 -25.82
C SER A 557 28.70 21.08 -26.87
N GLU A 558 29.57 20.14 -26.48
CA GLU A 558 30.61 19.63 -27.37
C GLU A 558 30.05 18.76 -28.51
N ILE A 559 29.01 17.97 -28.24
CA ILE A 559 28.27 17.26 -29.30
C ILE A 559 27.60 18.23 -30.26
N ALA A 560 26.98 19.31 -29.76
CA ALA A 560 26.38 20.33 -30.61
C ALA A 560 27.43 21.02 -31.50
N LYS A 561 28.62 21.32 -30.97
CA LYS A 561 29.75 21.90 -31.73
C LYS A 561 30.34 20.93 -32.75
N LEU A 562 30.23 19.61 -32.55
CA LEU A 562 30.60 18.62 -33.55
C LEU A 562 29.59 18.55 -34.71
N GLY A 563 28.41 19.16 -34.56
CA GLY A 563 27.35 19.13 -35.56
C GLY A 563 26.79 17.72 -35.79
N LYS A 564 27.07 16.80 -34.85
CA LYS A 564 26.66 15.40 -34.92
C LYS A 564 25.51 15.15 -33.98
N ARG A 565 24.60 14.27 -34.38
CA ARG A 565 23.58 13.76 -33.47
C ARG A 565 24.25 12.76 -32.51
N PRO A 566 23.69 12.58 -31.29
CA PRO A 566 24.13 11.57 -30.32
C PRO A 566 24.48 10.21 -30.93
N GLU A 567 23.73 9.82 -31.94
CA GLU A 567 23.74 8.49 -32.54
C GLU A 567 24.71 8.37 -33.75
N ASP A 568 25.32 9.48 -34.19
CA ASP A 568 26.33 9.54 -35.26
C ASP A 568 27.77 9.56 -34.70
N LEU A 569 27.90 9.33 -33.39
CA LEU A 569 29.16 9.33 -32.68
C LEU A 569 29.94 8.05 -33.03
N LEU A 570 31.15 8.20 -33.57
CA LEU A 570 32.07 7.11 -33.83
C LEU A 570 33.20 7.13 -32.80
N ALA A 571 33.91 6.02 -32.61
CA ALA A 571 35.07 5.94 -31.71
C ALA A 571 36.12 7.05 -31.99
N ARG A 572 36.36 7.37 -33.27
CA ARG A 572 37.24 8.49 -33.68
C ARG A 572 36.77 9.88 -33.26
N ASP A 573 35.47 10.05 -32.99
CA ASP A 573 34.90 11.32 -32.53
C ASP A 573 35.07 11.51 -31.02
N LEU A 574 35.30 10.44 -30.25
CA LEU A 574 35.58 10.51 -28.81
C LEU A 574 36.89 11.24 -28.52
N ALA A 575 37.93 11.01 -29.33
CA ALA A 575 39.19 11.75 -29.24
C ALA A 575 38.98 13.26 -29.51
N ARG A 576 38.13 13.59 -30.49
CA ARG A 576 37.80 14.99 -30.83
C ARG A 576 36.96 15.67 -29.76
N LEU A 577 36.03 14.94 -29.14
CA LEU A 577 35.28 15.39 -27.96
C LEU A 577 36.22 15.67 -26.79
N ALA A 578 37.16 14.77 -26.52
CA ALA A 578 38.14 14.92 -25.44
C ALA A 578 39.04 16.15 -25.65
N ASP A 579 39.52 16.37 -26.87
CA ASP A 579 40.37 17.51 -27.19
C ASP A 579 39.64 18.84 -27.14
N ARG A 580 38.40 18.91 -27.61
CA ARG A 580 37.62 20.14 -27.51
C ARG A 580 37.19 20.46 -26.09
N ALA A 581 36.75 19.46 -25.33
CA ALA A 581 36.46 19.63 -23.92
C ALA A 581 37.72 20.07 -23.15
N ALA A 582 38.90 19.57 -23.50
CA ALA A 582 40.16 20.01 -22.92
C ALA A 582 40.46 21.48 -23.20
N VAL A 583 40.20 21.97 -24.42
CA VAL A 583 40.37 23.39 -24.80
C VAL A 583 39.39 24.28 -24.04
N ASP A 584 38.12 23.91 -23.98
CA ASP A 584 37.10 24.67 -23.24
C ASP A 584 37.40 24.72 -21.74
N LEU A 585 37.75 23.58 -21.14
CA LEU A 585 38.10 23.49 -19.73
C LEU A 585 39.44 24.19 -19.42
N SER A 586 40.39 24.23 -20.36
CA SER A 586 41.63 24.98 -20.20
C SER A 586 41.40 26.49 -20.22
N VAL A 587 40.51 26.96 -21.09
CA VAL A 587 40.09 28.38 -21.12
C VAL A 587 39.42 28.76 -19.80
N MET A 588 38.60 27.87 -19.23
CA MET A 588 38.04 28.08 -17.89
C MET A 588 39.13 28.11 -16.81
N ALA A 589 40.14 27.22 -16.88
CA ALA A 589 41.25 27.20 -15.93
C ALA A 589 42.12 28.47 -15.99
N ASP A 590 42.23 29.12 -17.16
CA ASP A 590 42.99 30.36 -17.31
C ASP A 590 42.32 31.56 -16.62
N VAL A 591 40.99 31.52 -16.44
CA VAL A 591 40.21 32.56 -15.74
C VAL A 591 40.24 32.42 -14.22
N VAL A 592 40.63 31.24 -13.70
CA VAL A 592 40.62 30.96 -12.26
C VAL A 592 41.95 31.37 -11.62
N ASP A 593 41.99 32.35 -10.73
CA ASP A 593 43.25 32.84 -10.14
C ASP A 593 43.88 31.92 -9.07
N LEU A 594 43.20 30.84 -8.69
CA LEU A 594 43.65 29.91 -7.65
C LEU A 594 44.46 28.74 -8.25
N ALA A 595 45.78 28.73 -7.99
CA ALA A 595 46.69 27.64 -8.38
C ALA A 595 46.19 26.21 -8.07
N PRO A 596 45.64 25.88 -6.87
CA PRO A 596 45.15 24.52 -6.60
C PRO A 596 43.93 24.13 -7.44
N GLU A 597 43.11 25.09 -7.88
CA GLU A 597 41.97 24.84 -8.75
C GLU A 597 42.40 24.62 -10.21
N LYS A 598 43.43 25.34 -10.69
CA LYS A 598 44.05 25.07 -12.00
C LYS A 598 44.59 23.64 -12.10
N ASP A 599 45.27 23.18 -11.07
CA ASP A 599 45.82 21.82 -11.02
C ASP A 599 44.75 20.73 -10.86
N ARG A 600 43.61 21.08 -10.25
CA ARG A 600 42.43 20.19 -10.22
C ARG A 600 41.81 20.06 -11.62
N ILE A 601 41.60 21.17 -12.32
CA ILE A 601 41.00 21.17 -13.67
C ILE A 601 41.91 20.44 -14.66
N ARG A 602 43.23 20.65 -14.60
CA ARG A 602 44.20 19.92 -15.44
C ARG A 602 44.13 18.40 -15.23
N ARG A 603 44.06 17.94 -13.98
CA ARG A 603 43.88 16.51 -13.66
C ARG A 603 42.55 15.95 -14.17
N GLN A 604 41.47 16.74 -14.10
CA GLN A 604 40.17 16.36 -14.66
C GLN A 604 40.21 16.23 -16.18
N ILE A 605 40.90 17.14 -16.88
CA ILE A 605 41.11 17.08 -18.33
C ILE A 605 41.88 15.80 -18.72
N GLU A 606 42.97 15.48 -18.02
CA GLU A 606 43.76 14.27 -18.29
C GLU A 606 43.01 12.98 -17.95
N SER A 607 42.16 13.00 -16.92
CA SER A 607 41.30 11.87 -16.57
C SER A 607 40.23 11.66 -17.64
N LEU A 608 39.57 12.74 -18.09
CA LEU A 608 38.56 12.70 -19.14
C LEU A 608 39.13 12.22 -20.48
N ARG A 609 40.33 12.67 -20.85
CA ARG A 609 41.06 12.16 -22.03
C ARG A 609 41.32 10.66 -21.93
N ARG A 610 41.78 10.17 -20.77
CA ARG A 610 42.04 8.74 -20.56
C ARG A 610 40.77 7.91 -20.59
N GLY A 611 39.69 8.37 -19.93
CA GLY A 611 38.40 7.68 -19.92
C GLY A 611 37.74 7.59 -21.30
N LEU A 612 37.84 8.66 -22.11
CA LEU A 612 37.32 8.64 -23.49
C LEU A 612 38.24 7.87 -24.45
N ALA A 613 39.56 7.85 -24.21
CA ALA A 613 40.50 7.04 -24.98
C ALA A 613 40.30 5.54 -24.74
N SER A 614 40.01 5.11 -23.51
CA SER A 614 39.67 3.70 -23.21
C SER A 614 38.37 3.25 -23.86
N LEU A 615 37.45 4.18 -24.15
CA LEU A 615 36.24 3.89 -24.91
C LEU A 615 36.47 3.90 -26.43
N ALA A 616 37.57 4.51 -26.89
CA ALA A 616 37.88 4.67 -28.31
C ALA A 616 38.73 3.54 -28.91
N GLY A 617 39.28 2.62 -28.10
CA GLY A 617 39.98 1.44 -28.63
C GLY A 617 40.54 0.48 -27.58
N ASP A 618 40.12 -0.78 -27.73
CA ASP A 618 40.95 -1.99 -27.57
C ASP A 618 41.17 -2.65 -28.96
N ASP A 619 41.10 -1.85 -30.04
CA ASP A 619 41.49 -2.25 -31.39
C ASP A 619 42.79 -1.51 -31.78
N ALA A 620 43.91 -2.16 -31.47
CA ALA A 620 45.21 -1.94 -32.10
C ALA A 620 45.60 -3.18 -32.90
#